data_AF-A0A2D0HCR7-F1
#
_entry.id   AF-A0A2D0HCR7-F1
#
_cell.length_a   1.000
_cell.length_b   1.000
_cell.length_c   1.000
_cell.angle_alpha   90.00
_cell.angle_beta   90.00
_cell.angle_gamma   90.00
#
_symmetry.space_group_name_H-M   'P 1'
#
loop_
_entity.id
_entity.type
_entity.pdbx_description
1 polymer ?
#
loop_
_entity_poly.entity_id
_entity_poly.type
_entity_poly.pdbx_seq_one_letter_code
_entity_poly.pdbx_strand_id
1 'polypeptide(L)'
;MQVKAAVAYSAGKPLTIETVQLSGPKAGEVLVEVKASGVCHTDAFTLSGDDPEGLFPAILGHEGAGVVVEVGAGVTSLKPGDRVIPLYTPECRQCEYCLSFKTNLCQAI
;
A
#
# COMPACT_ATOMS: atom_id res chain seq x y z
N MET A 1 10.89 -8.97 9.55
CA MET A 1 12.09 -8.94 8.71
C MET A 1 12.59 -7.50 8.60
N GLN A 2 13.90 -7.31 8.43
CA GLN A 2 14.47 -5.98 8.20
C GLN A 2 14.44 -5.66 6.70
N VAL A 3 13.89 -4.49 6.33
CA VAL A 3 13.80 -4.03 4.93
C VAL A 3 14.20 -2.57 4.83
N LYS A 4 14.61 -2.12 3.65
CA LYS A 4 14.85 -0.70 3.39
C LYS A 4 13.56 -0.01 2.97
N ALA A 5 13.30 1.17 3.50
CA ALA A 5 12.18 2.02 3.13
C ALA A 5 12.59 3.49 3.09
N ALA A 6 11.90 4.29 2.27
CA ALA A 6 11.99 5.74 2.31
C ALA A 6 10.93 6.27 3.30
N VAL A 7 11.37 6.87 4.40
CA VAL A 7 10.52 7.30 5.50
C VAL A 7 10.39 8.83 5.48
N ALA A 8 9.15 9.31 5.51
CA ALA A 8 8.82 10.70 5.78
C ALA A 8 8.61 10.88 7.28
N TYR A 9 9.55 11.50 7.99
CA TYR A 9 9.42 11.74 9.44
C TYR A 9 8.52 12.93 9.78
N SER A 10 8.42 13.91 8.88
CA SER A 10 7.63 15.12 9.06
C SER A 10 7.37 15.80 7.72
N ALA A 11 6.28 16.54 7.62
CA ALA A 11 5.93 17.34 6.45
C ALA A 11 7.07 18.28 6.00
N GLY A 12 7.21 18.43 4.68
CA GLY A 12 8.16 19.33 4.02
C GLY A 12 9.64 18.96 4.18
N LYS A 13 9.96 17.78 4.75
CA LYS A 13 11.34 17.29 4.88
C LYS A 13 11.66 16.24 3.81
N PRO A 14 12.93 16.15 3.37
CA PRO A 14 13.36 15.04 2.52
C PRO A 14 13.10 13.69 3.18
N LEU A 15 12.79 12.68 2.36
CA LEU A 15 12.70 11.29 2.81
C LEU A 15 14.08 10.80 3.26
N THR A 16 14.13 9.99 4.32
CA THR A 16 15.35 9.28 4.71
C THR A 16 15.25 7.80 4.37
N ILE A 17 16.37 7.20 3.97
CA ILE A 17 16.42 5.76 3.69
C ILE A 17 16.76 5.04 4.99
N GLU A 18 15.77 4.36 5.57
CA GLU A 18 15.88 3.67 6.84
C GLU A 18 15.84 2.15 6.66
N THR A 19 16.40 1.45 7.63
CA THR A 19 16.11 0.02 7.82
C THR A 19 14.96 -0.11 8.82
N VAL A 20 13.83 -0.65 8.39
CA VAL A 20 12.62 -0.80 9.21
C VAL A 20 12.31 -2.27 9.46
N GLN A 21 11.64 -2.54 10.58
CA GLN A 21 11.15 -3.87 10.90
C GLN A 21 9.74 -4.06 10.34
N LEU A 22 9.60 -4.96 9.37
CA LEU A 22 8.33 -5.35 8.77
C LEU A 22 7.86 -6.70 9.33
N SER A 23 6.66 -6.74 9.91
CA SER A 23 6.03 -7.99 10.35
C SER A 23 5.54 -8.83 9.16
N GLY A 24 5.36 -10.14 9.36
CA GLY A 24 4.68 -10.99 8.38
C GLY A 24 3.19 -10.67 8.27
N PRO A 25 2.50 -11.13 7.19
CA PRO A 25 1.11 -10.81 6.95
C PRO A 25 0.18 -11.51 7.97
N LYS A 26 -0.82 -10.78 8.48
CA LYS A 26 -1.92 -11.33 9.29
C LYS A 26 -3.00 -11.94 8.40
N ALA A 27 -4.05 -12.51 9.01
CA ALA A 27 -5.20 -13.02 8.28
C ALA A 27 -5.80 -11.96 7.32
N GLY A 28 -6.00 -12.33 6.05
CA GLY A 28 -6.47 -11.44 5.00
C GLY A 28 -5.42 -10.50 4.38
N GLU A 29 -4.20 -10.44 4.92
CA GLU A 29 -3.12 -9.57 4.42
C GLU A 29 -2.20 -10.31 3.44
N VAL A 30 -1.48 -9.56 2.60
CA VAL A 30 -0.51 -10.07 1.63
C VAL A 30 0.80 -9.33 1.79
N LEU A 31 1.90 -10.07 1.89
CA LEU A 31 3.23 -9.50 1.89
C LEU A 31 3.79 -9.49 0.46
N VAL A 32 4.16 -8.30 -0.02
CA VAL A 32 4.66 -8.09 -1.38
C VAL A 32 6.07 -7.55 -1.33
N GLU A 33 6.98 -8.16 -2.10
CA GLU A 33 8.27 -7.57 -2.41
C GLU A 33 8.09 -6.60 -3.57
N VAL A 34 8.10 -5.29 -3.27
CA VAL A 34 7.99 -4.23 -4.27
C VAL A 34 9.27 -4.21 -5.12
N LYS A 35 9.13 -4.44 -6.43
CA LYS A 35 10.26 -4.48 -7.38
C LYS A 35 10.50 -3.13 -8.05
N ALA A 36 9.44 -2.37 -8.27
CA ALA A 36 9.49 -1.02 -8.80
C ALA A 36 8.33 -0.20 -8.22
N SER A 37 8.57 1.09 -8.01
CA SER A 37 7.53 2.04 -7.59
C SER A 37 7.76 3.39 -8.28
N GLY A 38 6.67 4.01 -8.71
CA GLY A 38 6.62 5.38 -9.21
C GLY A 38 6.46 6.38 -8.06
N VAL A 39 6.70 7.65 -8.37
CA VAL A 39 6.37 8.78 -7.50
C VAL A 39 5.38 9.65 -8.24
N CYS A 40 4.25 9.93 -7.59
CA CYS A 40 3.17 10.73 -8.14
C CYS A 40 3.00 12.02 -7.35
N HIS A 41 2.25 12.97 -7.91
CA HIS A 41 1.95 14.23 -7.23
C HIS A 41 1.21 14.00 -5.91
N THR A 42 0.39 12.96 -5.78
CA THR A 42 -0.30 12.63 -4.52
C THR A 42 0.69 12.34 -3.40
N ASP A 43 1.80 11.63 -3.68
CA ASP A 43 2.84 11.40 -2.68
C ASP A 43 3.50 12.72 -2.25
N ALA A 44 3.75 13.61 -3.23
CA ALA A 44 4.32 14.92 -2.97
C ALA A 44 3.37 15.84 -2.17
N PHE A 45 2.07 15.75 -2.42
CA PHE A 45 1.03 16.51 -1.72
C PHE A 45 0.89 16.09 -0.26
N THR A 46 0.91 14.79 0.03
CA THR A 46 0.99 14.32 1.42
C THR A 46 2.32 14.73 2.05
N LEU A 47 3.45 14.55 1.35
CA LEU A 47 4.77 14.91 1.88
C LEU A 47 4.92 16.41 2.17
N SER A 48 4.27 17.29 1.40
CA SER A 48 4.34 18.74 1.63
C SER A 48 3.68 19.16 2.94
N GLY A 49 2.71 18.37 3.43
CA GLY A 49 1.86 18.70 4.58
C GLY A 49 0.60 19.46 4.21
N ASP A 50 0.30 19.61 2.92
CA ASP A 50 -0.94 20.25 2.46
C ASP A 50 -2.15 19.29 2.49
N ASP A 51 -1.87 17.98 2.57
CA ASP A 51 -2.88 16.94 2.77
C ASP A 51 -3.43 16.98 4.21
N PRO A 52 -4.72 17.31 4.41
CA PRO A 52 -5.32 17.32 5.75
C PRO A 52 -5.43 15.92 6.37
N GLU A 53 -5.32 14.85 5.58
CA GLU A 53 -5.29 13.46 6.05
C GLU A 53 -3.85 12.96 6.30
N GLY A 54 -2.84 13.77 5.96
CA GLY A 54 -1.43 13.40 6.10
C GLY A 54 -1.02 13.12 7.55
N LEU A 55 -0.52 11.91 7.80
CA LEU A 55 0.01 11.50 9.10
C LEU A 55 1.49 11.16 8.99
N PHE A 56 2.28 11.57 9.98
CA PHE A 56 3.72 11.32 10.04
C PHE A 56 4.10 10.68 11.38
N PRO A 57 5.12 9.77 11.42
CA PRO A 57 5.93 9.32 10.29
C PRO A 57 5.18 8.36 9.34
N ALA A 58 5.49 8.41 8.05
CA ALA A 58 4.87 7.57 7.02
C ALA A 58 5.87 7.03 5.99
N ILE A 59 5.54 5.86 5.42
CA ILE A 59 6.14 5.36 4.19
C ILE A 59 5.07 5.59 3.10
N LEU A 60 5.34 6.53 2.20
CA LEU A 60 4.43 6.91 1.11
C LEU A 60 4.55 5.94 -0.08
N GLY A 61 3.90 6.25 -1.19
CA GLY A 61 3.94 5.48 -2.42
C GLY A 61 2.69 4.61 -2.60
N HIS A 62 2.06 4.76 -3.75
CA HIS A 62 0.83 4.04 -4.13
C HIS A 62 0.84 3.53 -5.58
N GLU A 63 1.94 3.75 -6.30
CA GLU A 63 2.16 3.26 -7.65
C GLU A 63 3.30 2.25 -7.65
N GLY A 64 3.00 0.95 -7.60
CA GLY A 64 4.02 -0.09 -7.46
C GLY A 64 3.67 -1.40 -8.16
N ALA A 65 4.70 -2.17 -8.47
CA ALA A 65 4.58 -3.54 -8.92
C ALA A 65 5.57 -4.43 -8.19
N GLY A 66 5.15 -5.64 -7.85
CA GLY A 66 5.92 -6.53 -7.01
C GLY A 66 5.58 -7.99 -7.20
N VAL A 67 6.16 -8.81 -6.33
CA VAL A 67 5.93 -10.25 -6.27
C VAL A 67 5.44 -10.60 -4.87
N VAL A 68 4.39 -11.41 -4.79
CA VAL A 68 3.90 -11.92 -3.51
C VAL A 68 4.96 -12.81 -2.87
N VAL A 69 5.33 -12.51 -1.63
CA VAL A 69 6.29 -13.29 -0.83
C VAL A 69 5.55 -14.29 0.05
N GLU A 70 4.49 -13.82 0.72
CA GLU A 70 3.72 -14.60 1.68
C GLU A 70 2.27 -14.09 1.68
N VAL A 71 1.33 -14.98 1.99
CA VAL A 71 -0.09 -14.64 2.17
C VAL A 71 -0.53 -15.05 3.56
N GLY A 72 -1.34 -14.22 4.19
CA GLY A 72 -1.92 -14.53 5.48
C GLY A 72 -3.06 -15.55 5.42
N ALA A 73 -3.49 -16.02 6.58
CA ALA A 73 -4.60 -16.97 6.68
C ALA A 73 -5.88 -16.44 5.99
N GLY A 74 -6.56 -17.31 5.25
CA GLY A 74 -7.82 -16.98 4.57
C GLY A 74 -7.66 -16.30 3.20
N VAL A 75 -6.46 -15.89 2.81
CA VAL A 75 -6.21 -15.41 1.45
C VAL A 75 -6.22 -16.60 0.49
N THR A 76 -7.15 -16.58 -0.46
CA THR A 76 -7.31 -17.65 -1.47
C THR A 76 -7.13 -17.16 -2.90
N SER A 77 -7.13 -15.84 -3.11
CA SER A 77 -7.03 -15.20 -4.44
C SER A 77 -5.61 -15.06 -4.95
N LEU A 78 -4.61 -15.19 -4.08
CA LEU A 78 -3.18 -14.97 -4.37
C LEU A 78 -2.33 -16.05 -3.70
N LYS A 79 -1.13 -16.28 -4.23
CA LYS A 79 -0.11 -17.17 -3.65
C LYS A 79 1.30 -16.59 -3.84
N PRO A 80 2.29 -17.04 -3.04
CA PRO A 80 3.69 -16.69 -3.25
C PRO A 80 4.14 -16.90 -4.71
N GLY A 81 4.87 -15.92 -5.25
CA GLY A 81 5.34 -15.89 -6.64
C GLY A 81 4.44 -15.17 -7.63
N ASP A 82 3.19 -14.85 -7.27
CA ASP A 82 2.31 -14.06 -8.15
C ASP A 82 2.86 -12.64 -8.33
N ARG A 83 2.78 -12.13 -9.57
CA ARG A 83 3.12 -10.74 -9.89
C ARG A 83 1.89 -9.89 -9.69
N VAL A 84 2.02 -8.84 -8.88
CA VAL A 84 0.88 -8.03 -8.43
C VAL A 84 1.16 -6.53 -8.51
N ILE A 85 0.08 -5.78 -8.63
CA ILE A 85 0.04 -4.32 -8.47
C ILE A 85 -0.81 -4.05 -7.22
N PRO A 86 -0.27 -3.45 -6.15
CA PRO A 86 -1.07 -2.98 -5.03
C PRO A 86 -2.04 -1.89 -5.49
N LEU A 87 -3.27 -1.93 -5.01
CA LEU A 87 -4.31 -0.95 -5.36
C LEU A 87 -4.71 -0.17 -4.11
N TYR A 88 -4.66 1.16 -4.19
CA TYR A 88 -5.16 2.03 -3.11
C TYR A 88 -6.70 2.03 -3.04
N THR A 89 -7.38 1.71 -4.15
CA THR A 89 -8.83 1.46 -4.19
C THR A 89 -9.08 -0.05 -4.17
N PRO A 90 -9.73 -0.60 -3.13
CA PRO A 90 -10.00 -2.03 -3.02
C PRO A 90 -11.19 -2.46 -3.90
N GLU A 91 -11.43 -3.77 -3.96
CA GLU A 91 -12.59 -4.36 -4.64
C GLU A 91 -13.10 -5.59 -3.87
N CYS A 92 -13.91 -5.39 -2.82
CA CYS A 92 -14.36 -6.48 -1.96
C CYS A 92 -15.42 -7.41 -2.58
N ARG A 93 -16.06 -6.99 -3.68
CA ARG A 93 -17.10 -7.73 -4.43
C ARG A 93 -18.36 -8.12 -3.64
N GLN A 94 -18.58 -7.50 -2.48
CA GLN A 94 -19.71 -7.81 -1.60
C GLN A 94 -20.44 -6.58 -1.07
N CYS A 95 -19.83 -5.39 -1.08
CA CYS A 95 -20.52 -4.16 -0.68
C CYS A 95 -21.47 -3.66 -1.79
N GLU A 96 -22.45 -2.83 -1.40
CA GLU A 96 -23.41 -2.21 -2.32
C GLU A 96 -22.74 -1.52 -3.51
N TYR A 97 -21.60 -0.84 -3.27
CA TYR A 97 -20.86 -0.11 -4.30
C TYR A 97 -20.26 -1.06 -5.35
N CYS A 98 -19.60 -2.14 -4.92
CA CYS A 98 -19.05 -3.15 -5.84
C CYS A 98 -20.15 -3.86 -6.65
N LEU A 99 -21.32 -4.10 -6.03
CA LEU A 99 -22.43 -4.79 -6.68
C LEU A 99 -23.30 -3.87 -7.56
N SER A 100 -23.08 -2.55 -7.50
CA SER A 100 -23.93 -1.56 -8.18
C SER A 100 -23.77 -1.52 -9.71
N PHE A 101 -22.63 -1.98 -10.23
CA PHE A 101 -22.19 -1.78 -11.63
C PHE A 101 -22.18 -0.32 -12.12
N LYS A 102 -22.16 0.65 -11.19
CA LYS A 102 -22.21 2.09 -11.50
C LYS A 102 -20.99 2.86 -10.99
N THR A 103 -20.19 2.24 -10.13
CA THR A 103 -19.02 2.85 -9.50
C THR A 103 -17.97 1.79 -9.18
N ASN A 104 -16.73 2.23 -8.99
CA ASN A 104 -15.59 1.44 -8.52
C ASN A 104 -15.20 1.78 -7.06
N LEU A 105 -15.95 2.63 -6.37
CA LEU A 105 -15.63 3.13 -5.03
C LEU A 105 -16.01 2.13 -3.92
N CYS A 106 -15.29 1.02 -3.85
CA CYS A 106 -15.45 0.05 -2.78
C CYS A 106 -15.28 0.70 -1.39
N GLN A 107 -16.13 0.31 -0.44
CA GLN A 107 -16.16 0.87 0.92
C GLN A 107 -15.44 -0.01 1.95
N ALA A 108 -14.63 -0.98 1.51
CA ALA A 108 -13.90 -1.88 2.39
C ALA A 108 -12.51 -1.30 2.70
N ILE A 109 -12.46 -0.24 3.51
CA ILE A 109 -11.24 0.32 4.13
C ILE A 109 -11.62 0.85 5.51
#